data_AF-A0A9X8H730-F1
#
_entry.id   AF-A0A9X8H730-F1
#
_cell.length_a   1.000
_cell.length_b   1.000
_cell.length_c   1.000
_cell.angle_alpha   90.00
_cell.angle_beta   90.00
_cell.angle_gamma   90.00
#
_symmetry.space_group_name_H-M   'P 1'
#
loop_
_entity.id
_entity.type
_entity.pdbx_description
1 polymer ?
#
loop_
_entity_poly.entity_id
_entity_poly.type
_entity_poly.pdbx_seq_one_letter_code
_entity_poly.pdbx_strand_id
1 'polypeptide(L)'
;EGGEDYDLYYLRDGLKNSVLPTAVCPYFKQGNEDVCPGLDAALEHNPVQFEVKSISTFYDDPTIKVQLFTQKKALSIGTPVVSVSHYYPCVGPFLSDPHCQKDKDTCTLCPSDLSQTTCCVPSHGGHNPNMEGEFFAHSRMSYSGGHAMHLVGYNDAFRNHEGEVGGFILKNSWADSQTRGSHSLKWWLQEISDWEERTICPNSYNSPTNWYACGGTDNNADLVSPTNATATVVYNKGIEDCLTDTTRMFAKTNVQTLDLKCSDATQCKVSDDVTYYVRNTTDWGDRMTLMCVWEHDAKTGSARDFCLIPMLEQNLAATFKYNGPFKCKIESSY
;
A
#
# COMPACT_ATOMS: atom_id res chain seq x y z
N GLU A 1 -12.17 -13.05 14.49
CA GLU A 1 -13.24 -13.44 13.56
C GLU A 1 -13.13 -12.64 12.27
N GLY A 2 -13.57 -13.22 11.15
CA GLY A 2 -13.72 -12.54 9.85
C GLY A 2 -13.00 -13.19 8.67
N GLY A 3 -12.40 -14.37 8.83
CA GLY A 3 -11.62 -15.06 7.80
C GLY A 3 -11.96 -16.55 7.66
N GLU A 4 -13.07 -16.99 8.23
CA GLU A 4 -13.51 -18.38 8.34
C GLU A 4 -14.05 -18.91 6.99
N ASP A 5 -13.17 -19.12 6.02
CA ASP A 5 -13.52 -19.60 4.68
C ASP A 5 -14.11 -21.03 4.67
N TYR A 6 -13.83 -21.82 5.71
CA TYR A 6 -14.40 -23.14 5.91
C TYR A 6 -15.92 -23.12 6.15
N ASP A 7 -16.52 -21.97 6.48
CA ASP A 7 -17.97 -21.82 6.66
C ASP A 7 -18.75 -22.19 5.38
N LEU A 8 -18.14 -21.98 4.20
CA LEU A 8 -18.73 -22.39 2.92
C LEU A 8 -19.05 -23.89 2.86
N TYR A 9 -18.27 -24.73 3.55
CA TYR A 9 -18.57 -26.17 3.61
C TYR A 9 -19.82 -26.47 4.45
N TYR A 10 -20.05 -25.73 5.52
CA TYR A 10 -21.24 -25.88 6.36
C TYR A 10 -22.50 -25.32 5.68
N LEU A 11 -22.33 -24.35 4.79
CA LEU A 11 -23.41 -23.78 3.99
C LEU A 11 -23.70 -24.53 2.68
N ARG A 12 -22.96 -25.61 2.37
CA ARG A 12 -23.00 -26.30 1.06
C ARG A 12 -24.40 -26.72 0.60
N ASP A 13 -25.25 -27.17 1.51
CA ASP A 13 -26.56 -27.70 1.16
C ASP A 13 -27.50 -26.57 0.72
N GLY A 14 -27.36 -25.38 1.32
CA GLY A 14 -28.09 -24.17 0.91
C GLY A 14 -27.49 -23.50 -0.32
N LEU A 15 -26.15 -23.49 -0.44
CA LEU A 15 -25.45 -22.82 -1.54
C LEU A 15 -25.67 -23.48 -2.91
N LYS A 16 -25.91 -24.79 -2.95
CA LYS A 16 -26.07 -25.59 -4.18
C LYS A 16 -27.02 -24.99 -5.21
N ASN A 17 -28.11 -24.35 -4.75
CA ASN A 17 -29.13 -23.75 -5.61
C ASN A 17 -29.18 -22.22 -5.52
N SER A 18 -28.29 -21.60 -4.75
CA SER A 18 -28.42 -20.19 -4.33
C SER A 18 -27.33 -19.26 -4.88
N VAL A 19 -26.36 -19.80 -5.63
CA VAL A 19 -25.33 -18.98 -6.30
C VAL A 19 -25.85 -18.50 -7.64
N LEU A 20 -25.83 -17.19 -7.86
CA LEU A 20 -26.30 -16.57 -9.09
C LEU A 20 -25.16 -15.77 -9.76
N PRO A 21 -25.16 -15.65 -11.10
CA PRO A 21 -24.23 -14.77 -11.80
C PRO A 21 -24.41 -13.30 -11.39
N THR A 22 -23.33 -12.53 -11.40
CA THR A 22 -23.36 -11.08 -11.11
C THR A 22 -24.28 -10.30 -12.06
N ALA A 23 -24.51 -10.80 -13.28
CA ALA A 23 -25.45 -10.21 -14.23
C ALA A 23 -26.91 -10.27 -13.77
N VAL A 24 -27.25 -11.24 -12.92
CA VAL A 24 -28.57 -11.41 -12.30
C VAL A 24 -28.62 -10.68 -10.96
N CYS A 25 -27.57 -10.84 -10.16
CA CYS A 25 -27.45 -10.27 -8.82
C CYS A 25 -26.18 -9.43 -8.70
N PRO A 26 -26.22 -8.14 -9.09
CA PRO A 26 -25.03 -7.30 -9.06
C PRO A 26 -24.51 -7.10 -7.64
N TYR A 27 -23.19 -7.14 -7.49
CA TYR A 27 -22.55 -6.83 -6.22
C TYR A 27 -22.57 -5.31 -5.99
N PHE A 28 -23.40 -4.86 -5.05
CA PHE A 28 -23.44 -3.46 -4.62
C PHE A 28 -22.41 -3.21 -3.53
N LYS A 29 -21.55 -2.21 -3.73
CA LYS A 29 -20.47 -1.90 -2.78
C LYS A 29 -20.98 -1.22 -1.49
N GLN A 30 -22.09 -0.48 -1.56
CA GLN A 30 -22.71 0.21 -0.42
C GLN A 30 -24.22 0.38 -0.60
N GLY A 31 -24.99 0.11 0.46
CA GLY A 31 -26.38 0.54 0.67
C GLY A 31 -27.48 -0.28 -0.02
N ASN A 32 -27.15 -1.42 -0.62
CA ASN A 32 -28.05 -2.34 -1.31
C ASN A 32 -27.49 -3.79 -1.32
N GLU A 33 -26.67 -4.14 -0.33
CA GLU A 33 -25.93 -5.40 -0.27
C GLU A 33 -26.85 -6.64 -0.14
N ASP A 34 -28.05 -6.44 0.39
CA ASP A 34 -29.11 -7.44 0.55
C ASP A 34 -30.17 -7.40 -0.56
N VAL A 35 -30.04 -6.48 -1.52
CA VAL A 35 -31.05 -6.24 -2.55
C VAL A 35 -30.64 -6.91 -3.86
N CYS A 36 -31.45 -7.89 -4.27
CA CYS A 36 -31.29 -8.61 -5.53
C CYS A 36 -32.62 -8.64 -6.29
N PRO A 37 -32.95 -7.60 -7.09
CA PRO A 37 -34.23 -7.52 -7.77
C PRO A 37 -34.42 -8.70 -8.74
N GLY A 38 -35.51 -9.44 -8.59
CA GLY A 38 -35.79 -10.63 -9.41
C GLY A 38 -35.11 -11.92 -8.94
N LEU A 39 -34.55 -11.94 -7.72
CA LEU A 39 -33.93 -13.12 -7.11
C LEU A 39 -34.80 -14.38 -7.23
N ASP A 40 -36.06 -14.31 -6.79
CA ASP A 40 -36.96 -15.48 -6.79
C ASP A 40 -37.14 -16.06 -8.21
N ALA A 41 -37.43 -15.19 -9.18
CA ALA A 41 -37.58 -15.60 -10.57
C ALA A 41 -36.28 -16.16 -11.17
N ALA A 42 -35.13 -15.64 -10.76
CA ALA A 42 -33.84 -16.15 -11.20
C ALA A 42 -33.49 -17.50 -10.57
N LEU A 43 -33.87 -17.73 -9.31
CA LEU A 43 -33.67 -19.02 -8.63
C LEU A 43 -34.47 -20.15 -9.30
N GLU A 44 -35.66 -19.86 -9.83
CA GLU A 44 -36.47 -20.85 -10.58
C GLU A 44 -35.77 -21.37 -11.85
N HIS A 45 -34.89 -20.55 -12.44
CA HIS A 45 -34.19 -20.87 -13.69
C HIS A 45 -32.66 -20.85 -13.53
N ASN A 46 -32.15 -20.97 -12.30
CA ASN A 46 -30.73 -20.81 -12.02
C ASN A 46 -29.90 -21.89 -12.76
N PRO A 47 -29.06 -21.49 -13.75
CA PRO A 47 -28.26 -22.45 -14.49
C PRO A 47 -27.03 -22.94 -13.71
N VAL A 48 -26.68 -22.26 -12.60
CA VAL A 48 -25.49 -22.57 -11.79
C VAL A 48 -25.88 -23.55 -10.69
N GLN A 49 -25.44 -24.79 -10.83
CA GLN A 49 -25.61 -25.83 -9.82
C GLN A 49 -24.28 -26.52 -9.59
N PHE A 50 -23.93 -26.74 -8.33
CA PHE A 50 -22.71 -27.44 -7.96
C PHE A 50 -22.93 -28.29 -6.70
N GLU A 51 -22.11 -29.31 -6.53
CA GLU A 51 -22.13 -30.18 -5.37
C GLU A 51 -20.76 -30.14 -4.69
N VAL A 52 -20.73 -29.78 -3.40
CA VAL A 52 -19.50 -29.83 -2.60
C VAL A 52 -19.40 -31.24 -2.01
N LYS A 53 -18.53 -32.07 -2.59
CA LYS A 53 -18.34 -33.47 -2.16
C LYS A 53 -17.49 -33.60 -0.91
N SER A 54 -16.44 -32.79 -0.80
CA SER A 54 -15.49 -32.82 0.32
C SER A 54 -14.76 -31.49 0.42
N ILE A 55 -14.21 -31.22 1.60
CA ILE A 55 -13.25 -30.15 1.86
C ILE A 55 -11.97 -30.80 2.43
N SER A 56 -10.82 -30.31 1.97
CA SER A 56 -9.51 -30.69 2.48
C SER A 56 -8.79 -29.43 2.93
N THR A 57 -8.15 -29.48 4.09
CA THR A 57 -7.41 -28.34 4.65
C THR A 57 -5.93 -28.71 4.74
N PHE A 58 -5.08 -27.77 4.34
CA PHE A 58 -3.63 -27.91 4.32
C PHE A 58 -3.02 -26.76 5.14
N TYR A 59 -1.96 -27.04 5.90
CA TYR A 59 -1.39 -26.07 6.84
C TYR A 59 0.09 -25.77 6.60
N ASP A 60 0.82 -26.66 5.90
CA ASP A 60 2.23 -26.48 5.61
C ASP A 60 2.47 -26.01 4.17
N ASP A 61 3.43 -25.10 4.00
CA ASP A 61 3.74 -24.51 2.71
C ASP A 61 4.05 -25.54 1.61
N PRO A 62 4.87 -26.60 1.84
CA PRO A 62 5.17 -27.58 0.80
C PRO A 62 3.92 -28.28 0.27
N THR A 63 3.02 -28.71 1.17
CA THR A 63 1.78 -29.36 0.76
C THR A 63 0.87 -28.40 0.02
N ILE A 64 0.70 -27.16 0.50
CA ILE A 64 -0.11 -26.14 -0.18
C ILE A 64 0.39 -25.92 -1.61
N LYS A 65 1.71 -25.78 -1.82
CA LYS A 65 2.32 -25.62 -3.16
C LYS A 65 2.06 -26.82 -4.06
N VAL A 66 2.26 -28.04 -3.55
CA VAL A 66 1.99 -29.27 -4.29
C VAL A 66 0.51 -29.36 -4.67
N GLN A 67 -0.41 -28.99 -3.77
CA GLN A 67 -1.84 -29.01 -4.04
C GLN A 67 -2.26 -27.96 -5.05
N LEU A 68 -1.73 -26.73 -4.97
CA LEU A 68 -1.94 -25.70 -6.00
C LEU A 68 -1.54 -26.20 -7.39
N PHE A 69 -0.34 -26.80 -7.49
CA PHE A 69 0.18 -27.32 -8.75
C PHE A 69 -0.63 -28.52 -9.28
N THR A 70 -0.90 -29.51 -8.42
CA THR A 70 -1.56 -30.76 -8.83
C THR A 70 -3.03 -30.55 -9.17
N GLN A 71 -3.74 -29.73 -8.38
CA GLN A 71 -5.17 -29.49 -8.59
C GLN A 71 -5.44 -28.50 -9.73
N LYS A 72 -4.47 -27.64 -10.07
CA LYS A 72 -4.62 -26.55 -11.05
C LYS A 72 -5.83 -25.66 -10.74
N LYS A 73 -6.04 -25.40 -9.46
CA LYS A 73 -7.15 -24.62 -8.92
C LYS A 73 -6.63 -23.68 -7.85
N ALA A 74 -7.29 -22.53 -7.72
CA ALA A 74 -7.07 -21.67 -6.58
C ALA A 74 -7.49 -22.39 -5.29
N LEU A 75 -6.73 -22.19 -4.22
CA LEU A 75 -7.10 -22.64 -2.87
C LEU A 75 -7.63 -21.45 -2.09
N SER A 76 -8.60 -21.68 -1.21
CA SER A 76 -9.04 -20.66 -0.28
C SER A 76 -8.06 -20.55 0.89
N ILE A 77 -7.88 -19.34 1.41
CA ILE A 77 -7.10 -19.08 2.61
C ILE A 77 -7.82 -18.08 3.52
N GLY A 78 -8.03 -18.48 4.77
CA GLY A 78 -8.33 -17.59 5.89
C GLY A 78 -7.05 -17.13 6.58
N THR A 79 -6.88 -15.82 6.75
CA THR A 79 -5.70 -15.26 7.44
C THR A 79 -6.13 -14.18 8.45
N PRO A 80 -5.44 -14.03 9.59
CA PRO A 80 -5.61 -12.85 10.42
C PRO A 80 -5.18 -11.59 9.65
N VAL A 81 -5.98 -10.54 9.73
CA VAL A 81 -5.55 -9.18 9.40
C VAL A 81 -4.85 -8.62 10.62
N VAL A 82 -3.67 -8.06 10.39
CA VAL A 82 -2.82 -7.52 11.45
C VAL A 82 -2.50 -6.06 11.18
N SER A 83 -2.30 -5.31 12.24
CA SER A 83 -1.63 -4.01 12.20
C SER A 83 -0.23 -4.17 12.74
N VAL A 84 0.68 -3.34 12.25
CA VAL A 84 2.08 -3.34 12.65
C VAL A 84 2.37 -2.05 13.42
N SER A 85 2.93 -2.19 14.62
CA SER A 85 3.38 -1.03 15.40
C SER A 85 4.78 -0.64 14.97
N HIS A 86 4.94 0.63 14.60
CA HIS A 86 6.22 1.23 14.23
C HIS A 86 6.67 2.25 15.27
N TYR A 87 7.93 2.65 15.23
CA TYR A 87 8.56 3.47 16.27
C TYR A 87 9.44 4.55 15.66
N TYR A 88 9.32 5.76 16.20
CA TYR A 88 10.25 6.84 15.91
C TYR A 88 11.36 6.85 16.96
N PRO A 89 12.64 6.76 16.54
CA PRO A 89 13.75 6.98 17.46
C PRO A 89 13.68 8.41 18.01
N CYS A 90 14.01 8.56 19.30
CA CYS A 90 13.98 9.84 20.01
C CYS A 90 15.16 10.74 19.60
N VAL A 91 15.16 11.19 18.35
CA VAL A 91 16.18 12.06 17.76
C VAL A 91 15.50 13.23 17.05
N GLY A 92 16.24 14.32 16.84
CA GLY A 92 15.75 15.50 16.12
C GLY A 92 14.41 16.02 16.67
N PRO A 93 13.34 16.11 15.84
CA PRO A 93 12.06 16.67 16.26
C PRO A 93 11.33 15.84 17.32
N PHE A 94 11.67 14.56 17.51
CA PHE A 94 10.99 13.68 18.47
C PHE A 94 11.53 13.80 19.90
N LEU A 95 12.69 14.46 20.12
CA LEU A 95 13.32 14.58 21.44
C LEU A 95 12.42 15.19 22.52
N SER A 96 11.51 16.08 22.13
CA SER A 96 10.58 16.76 23.04
C SER A 96 9.35 15.93 23.38
N ASP A 97 9.14 14.78 22.72
CA ASP A 97 7.99 13.92 22.97
C ASP A 97 8.05 13.35 24.39
N PRO A 98 6.92 13.25 25.11
CA PRO A 98 6.86 12.65 26.44
C PRO A 98 7.45 11.24 26.53
N HIS A 99 7.34 10.43 25.47
CA HIS A 99 7.92 9.08 25.42
C HIS A 99 9.45 9.09 25.35
N CYS A 100 10.06 10.23 25.02
CA CYS A 100 11.51 10.39 24.93
C CYS A 100 12.17 10.83 26.25
N GLN A 101 11.36 11.16 27.27
CA GLN A 101 11.85 11.62 28.58
C GLN A 101 12.18 10.41 29.46
N LYS A 102 13.47 10.06 29.57
CA LYS A 102 13.97 8.86 30.28
C LYS A 102 13.66 8.83 31.78
N ASP A 103 13.42 9.98 32.37
CA ASP A 103 13.11 10.19 33.79
C ASP A 103 11.61 10.02 34.11
N LYS A 104 10.79 9.79 33.08
CA LYS A 104 9.35 9.56 33.22
C LYS A 104 9.00 8.11 32.93
N ASP A 105 7.97 7.61 33.60
CA ASP A 105 7.38 6.29 33.37
C ASP A 105 6.72 6.15 31.97
N THR A 106 6.83 7.18 31.11
CA THR A 106 6.33 7.21 29.73
C THR A 106 7.34 6.71 28.69
N CYS A 107 8.59 6.42 29.08
CA CYS A 107 9.59 5.86 28.16
C CYS A 107 9.14 4.50 27.60
N THR A 108 8.89 4.45 26.29
CA THR A 108 8.65 3.19 25.57
C THR A 108 9.96 2.72 24.98
N LEU A 109 10.43 1.53 25.37
CA LEU A 109 11.71 1.00 24.88
C LEU A 109 11.69 0.82 23.37
N CYS A 110 12.74 1.29 22.70
CA CYS A 110 12.91 1.03 21.28
C CYS A 110 13.09 -0.47 21.02
N PRO A 111 12.57 -0.98 19.89
CA PRO A 111 12.90 -2.31 19.43
C PRO A 111 14.41 -2.52 19.20
N SER A 112 14.88 -3.76 19.26
CA SER A 112 16.31 -4.09 19.15
C SER A 112 16.93 -3.73 17.79
N ASP A 113 16.11 -3.74 16.74
CA ASP A 113 16.43 -3.32 15.37
C ASP A 113 16.50 -1.79 15.22
N LEU A 114 16.01 -1.02 16.20
CA LEU A 114 16.09 0.43 16.28
C LEU A 114 16.95 0.88 17.47
N SER A 115 18.20 0.43 17.51
CA SER A 115 19.13 0.67 18.63
C SER A 115 19.69 2.10 18.73
N GLN A 116 19.21 3.03 17.90
CA GLN A 116 19.68 4.41 17.85
C GLN A 116 19.43 5.16 19.18
N THR A 117 18.31 4.86 19.86
CA THR A 117 17.94 5.46 21.15
C THR A 117 17.37 4.42 22.11
N THR A 118 17.33 4.75 23.41
CA THR A 118 16.76 3.85 24.43
C THR A 118 15.23 3.86 24.41
N CYS A 119 14.64 5.06 24.32
CA CYS A 119 13.19 5.24 24.23
C CYS A 119 12.82 5.64 22.80
N CYS A 120 11.59 5.32 22.39
CA CYS A 120 11.01 5.62 21.08
C CYS A 120 9.58 6.13 21.25
N VAL A 121 9.10 6.90 20.27
CA VAL A 121 7.69 7.29 20.18
C VAL A 121 6.93 6.23 19.37
N PRO A 122 5.90 5.57 19.92
CA PRO A 122 5.10 4.61 19.16
C PRO A 122 4.27 5.33 18.08
N SER A 123 4.32 4.80 16.87
CA SER A 123 3.48 5.18 15.74
C SER A 123 2.43 4.11 15.51
N HIS A 124 1.17 4.49 15.70
CA HIS A 124 0.03 3.63 15.39
C HIS A 124 -0.41 3.80 13.94
N GLY A 125 -1.01 2.75 13.35
CA GLY A 125 -1.60 2.81 12.01
C GLY A 125 -0.82 2.09 10.91
N GLY A 126 0.23 1.33 11.22
CA GLY A 126 0.86 0.45 10.23
C GLY A 126 -0.14 -0.60 9.74
N HIS A 127 -0.44 -0.57 8.45
CA HIS A 127 -1.32 -1.54 7.81
C HIS A 127 -0.52 -2.66 7.14
N ASN A 128 -1.05 -3.87 7.23
CA ASN A 128 -0.60 -5.03 6.49
C ASN A 128 -1.79 -5.50 5.63
N PRO A 129 -1.68 -5.50 4.29
CA PRO A 129 -0.45 -5.46 3.48
C PRO A 129 0.15 -4.05 3.32
N ASN A 130 1.39 -4.00 2.83
CA ASN A 130 2.04 -2.75 2.42
C ASN A 130 1.45 -2.19 1.11
N MET A 131 1.96 -1.04 0.66
CA MET A 131 1.50 -0.37 -0.57
C MET A 131 1.71 -1.20 -1.84
N GLU A 132 2.65 -2.14 -1.82
CA GLU A 132 2.95 -3.06 -2.93
C GLU A 132 2.04 -4.29 -2.93
N GLY A 133 1.07 -4.36 -2.00
CA GLY A 133 0.14 -5.48 -1.89
C GLY A 133 0.76 -6.72 -1.23
N GLU A 134 1.91 -6.58 -0.57
CA GLU A 134 2.60 -7.67 0.11
C GLU A 134 2.07 -7.81 1.54
N PHE A 135 1.58 -9.01 1.88
CA PHE A 135 1.40 -9.42 3.26
C PHE A 135 2.73 -9.97 3.77
N PHE A 136 3.31 -9.30 4.76
CA PHE A 136 4.61 -9.64 5.31
C PHE A 136 4.51 -10.07 6.77
N ALA A 137 5.52 -10.74 7.33
CA ALA A 137 5.58 -11.06 8.75
C ALA A 137 6.40 -10.02 9.53
N HIS A 138 5.99 -9.72 10.76
CA HIS A 138 6.68 -8.71 11.57
C HIS A 138 6.54 -9.00 13.07
N SER A 139 7.61 -8.83 13.85
CA SER A 139 7.65 -9.17 15.29
C SER A 139 6.69 -8.32 16.14
N ARG A 140 6.28 -7.18 15.62
CA ARG A 140 5.43 -6.15 16.27
C ARG A 140 3.99 -6.14 15.75
N MET A 141 3.51 -7.28 15.26
CA MET A 141 2.13 -7.44 14.77
C MET A 141 1.13 -7.51 15.91
N SER A 142 -0.03 -6.89 15.70
CA SER A 142 -1.18 -6.99 16.59
C SER A 142 -2.42 -7.38 15.79
N TYR A 143 -3.21 -8.29 16.37
CA TYR A 143 -4.42 -8.80 15.74
C TYR A 143 -5.44 -7.67 15.51
N SER A 144 -5.93 -7.54 14.29
CA SER A 144 -6.90 -6.50 13.89
C SER A 144 -8.19 -7.07 13.27
N GLY A 145 -8.20 -8.33 12.84
CA GLY A 145 -9.38 -8.98 12.28
C GLY A 145 -9.05 -10.28 11.56
N GLY A 146 -10.00 -10.83 10.80
CA GLY A 146 -9.79 -11.92 9.85
C GLY A 146 -10.09 -11.47 8.43
N HIS A 147 -9.53 -12.17 7.44
CA HIS A 147 -9.84 -11.97 6.03
C HIS A 147 -9.70 -13.27 5.25
N ALA A 148 -10.57 -13.45 4.26
CA ALA A 148 -10.56 -14.61 3.37
C ALA A 148 -10.14 -14.19 1.95
N MET A 149 -9.20 -14.94 1.38
CA MET A 149 -8.63 -14.69 0.06
C MET A 149 -8.45 -15.99 -0.71
N HIS A 150 -7.90 -15.89 -1.93
CA HIS A 150 -7.53 -17.04 -2.73
C HIS A 150 -6.03 -17.09 -3.02
N LEU A 151 -5.41 -18.23 -2.75
CA LEU A 151 -4.08 -18.59 -3.24
C LEU A 151 -4.20 -18.98 -4.71
N VAL A 152 -3.53 -18.26 -5.60
CA VAL A 152 -3.58 -18.48 -7.06
C VAL A 152 -2.24 -18.93 -7.64
N GLY A 153 -1.17 -18.90 -6.85
CA GLY A 153 0.16 -19.31 -7.26
C GLY A 153 1.16 -19.18 -6.12
N TYR A 154 2.44 -19.37 -6.44
CA TYR A 154 3.56 -19.15 -5.55
C TYR A 154 4.81 -18.81 -6.37
N ASN A 155 5.76 -18.10 -5.77
CA ASN A 155 7.08 -17.86 -6.35
C ASN A 155 8.12 -17.95 -5.23
N ASP A 156 9.03 -18.92 -5.30
CA ASP A 156 10.08 -19.15 -4.29
C ASP A 156 11.31 -18.26 -4.47
N ALA A 157 11.40 -17.53 -5.59
CA ALA A 157 12.50 -16.61 -5.90
C ALA A 157 12.13 -15.14 -5.69
N PHE A 158 10.84 -14.83 -5.50
CA PHE A 158 10.40 -13.47 -5.24
C PHE A 158 10.96 -12.98 -3.90
N ARG A 159 11.47 -11.75 -3.87
CA ARG A 159 11.93 -11.10 -2.64
C ARG A 159 11.07 -9.88 -2.39
N ASN A 160 10.37 -9.86 -1.25
CA ASN A 160 9.48 -8.76 -0.90
C ASN A 160 10.26 -7.54 -0.36
N HIS A 161 9.55 -6.45 -0.07
CA HIS A 161 10.15 -5.25 0.52
C HIS A 161 10.70 -5.48 1.91
N GLU A 162 10.22 -6.51 2.62
CA GLU A 162 10.78 -6.94 3.90
C GLU A 162 12.11 -7.71 3.78
N GLY A 163 12.49 -8.10 2.57
CA GLY A 163 13.66 -8.90 2.28
C GLY A 163 13.45 -10.40 2.49
N GLU A 164 12.22 -10.82 2.79
CA GLU A 164 11.78 -12.22 2.84
C GLU A 164 11.78 -12.79 1.42
N VAL A 165 12.18 -14.05 1.29
CA VAL A 165 12.31 -14.73 0.00
C VAL A 165 11.31 -15.87 -0.08
N GLY A 166 10.61 -15.91 -1.20
CA GLY A 166 9.53 -16.84 -1.46
C GLY A 166 8.19 -16.33 -0.95
N GLY A 167 7.11 -16.89 -1.50
CA GLY A 167 5.78 -16.56 -1.03
C GLY A 167 4.67 -17.13 -1.90
N PHE A 168 3.45 -16.99 -1.40
CA PHE A 168 2.24 -17.29 -2.15
C PHE A 168 1.73 -16.05 -2.86
N ILE A 169 1.11 -16.25 -4.02
CA ILE A 169 0.46 -15.19 -4.80
C ILE A 169 -1.02 -15.24 -4.47
N LEU A 170 -1.56 -14.11 -4.04
CA LEU A 170 -2.92 -13.97 -3.53
C LEU A 170 -3.79 -13.19 -4.51
N LYS A 171 -5.03 -13.65 -4.71
CA LYS A 171 -6.12 -12.84 -5.26
C LYS A 171 -6.95 -12.31 -4.09
N ASN A 172 -6.90 -11.01 -3.90
CA ASN A 172 -7.58 -10.29 -2.83
C ASN A 172 -8.90 -9.68 -3.34
N SER A 173 -9.87 -9.48 -2.44
CA SER A 173 -11.15 -8.82 -2.69
C SER A 173 -11.14 -7.33 -2.32
N TRP A 174 -10.04 -6.83 -1.78
CA TRP A 174 -9.84 -5.41 -1.50
C TRP A 174 -9.43 -4.65 -2.77
N ALA A 175 -10.23 -3.64 -3.12
CA ALA A 175 -9.90 -2.77 -4.25
C ALA A 175 -8.67 -1.91 -3.94
N ASP A 176 -7.82 -1.74 -4.95
CA ASP A 176 -6.74 -0.77 -4.92
C ASP A 176 -7.28 0.63 -4.59
N SER A 177 -6.47 1.41 -3.88
CA SER A 177 -6.80 2.75 -3.41
C SER A 177 -5.52 3.56 -3.21
N GLN A 178 -5.66 4.83 -2.79
CA GLN A 178 -4.53 5.72 -2.54
C GLN A 178 -3.51 5.15 -1.53
N THR A 179 -3.92 4.26 -0.62
CA THR A 179 -3.04 3.67 0.39
C THR A 179 -2.96 2.13 0.29
N ARG A 180 -3.30 1.57 -0.88
CA ARG A 180 -3.27 0.11 -1.12
C ARG A 180 -3.10 -0.17 -2.60
N GLY A 181 -2.03 -0.85 -2.98
CA GLY A 181 -1.78 -1.27 -4.35
C GLY A 181 -1.91 -2.78 -4.55
N SER A 182 -1.80 -3.17 -5.81
CA SER A 182 -1.65 -4.54 -6.26
C SER A 182 -0.78 -4.59 -7.51
N HIS A 183 -0.33 -5.79 -7.87
CA HIS A 183 0.46 -6.06 -9.06
C HIS A 183 -0.14 -7.20 -9.88
N SER A 184 0.21 -7.21 -11.17
CA SER A 184 -0.12 -8.28 -12.09
C SER A 184 0.52 -9.59 -11.70
N LEU A 185 -0.12 -10.70 -12.08
CA LEU A 185 0.42 -12.04 -11.87
C LEU A 185 1.82 -12.20 -12.48
N LYS A 186 2.08 -11.56 -13.62
CA LYS A 186 3.39 -11.61 -14.30
C LYS A 186 4.50 -10.97 -13.48
N TRP A 187 4.20 -9.88 -12.79
CA TRP A 187 5.16 -9.22 -11.90
C TRP A 187 5.49 -10.09 -10.70
N TRP A 188 4.48 -10.68 -10.05
CA TRP A 188 4.69 -11.65 -8.95
C TRP A 188 5.49 -12.88 -9.38
N LEU A 189 5.32 -13.33 -10.63
CA LEU A 189 6.11 -14.41 -11.24
C LEU A 189 7.49 -13.97 -11.75
N GLN A 190 7.84 -12.69 -11.63
CA GLN A 190 9.08 -12.09 -12.12
C GLN A 190 9.31 -12.31 -13.64
N GLU A 191 8.21 -12.36 -14.41
CA GLU A 191 8.25 -12.49 -15.88
C GLU A 191 8.43 -11.16 -16.60
N ILE A 192 8.19 -10.05 -15.89
CA ILE A 192 8.28 -8.68 -16.37
C ILE A 192 9.03 -7.82 -15.36
N SER A 193 9.64 -6.75 -15.85
CA SER A 193 10.31 -5.75 -15.02
C SER A 193 9.32 -4.80 -14.33
N ASP A 194 9.79 -4.09 -13.30
CA ASP A 194 9.01 -3.03 -12.64
C ASP A 194 8.57 -1.95 -13.63
N TRP A 195 9.41 -1.64 -14.62
CA TRP A 195 9.06 -0.66 -15.65
C TRP A 195 7.89 -1.15 -16.51
N GLU A 196 7.91 -2.40 -16.95
CA GLU A 196 6.81 -3.00 -17.72
C GLU A 196 5.54 -3.09 -16.88
N GLU A 197 5.65 -3.46 -15.60
CA GLU A 197 4.49 -3.54 -14.71
C GLU A 197 3.79 -2.19 -14.55
N ARG A 198 4.55 -1.08 -14.42
CA ARG A 198 3.98 0.27 -14.39
C ARG A 198 3.15 0.59 -15.63
N THR A 199 3.43 -0.02 -16.78
CA THR A 199 2.63 0.14 -18.00
C THR A 199 1.35 -0.72 -18.01
N ILE A 200 1.34 -1.86 -17.31
CA ILE A 200 0.27 -2.86 -17.27
C ILE A 200 -0.68 -2.59 -16.10
N CYS A 201 -0.15 -2.60 -14.88
CA CYS A 201 -0.83 -2.20 -13.66
C CYS A 201 -0.15 -0.93 -13.11
N PRO A 202 -0.53 0.25 -13.62
CA PRO A 202 -0.10 1.53 -13.01
C PRO A 202 -0.67 1.73 -11.59
N ASN A 203 -1.41 0.73 -11.08
CA ASN A 203 -2.20 0.71 -9.84
C ASN A 203 -1.50 0.08 -8.65
N SER A 204 -0.21 -0.21 -8.76
CA SER A 204 0.71 0.12 -7.67
C SER A 204 0.68 1.64 -7.49
N TYR A 205 -0.47 2.14 -7.02
CA TYR A 205 -0.91 3.53 -7.04
C TYR A 205 0.20 4.37 -6.45
N ASN A 206 1.02 4.96 -7.32
CA ASN A 206 1.94 6.02 -6.97
C ASN A 206 2.52 5.80 -5.58
N SER A 207 3.09 4.62 -5.39
CA SER A 207 3.91 4.36 -4.22
C SER A 207 4.84 5.58 -4.11
N PRO A 208 4.93 6.23 -2.96
CA PRO A 208 5.93 7.25 -2.69
C PRO A 208 7.35 6.84 -3.13
N THR A 209 7.65 5.54 -3.18
CA THR A 209 8.93 5.01 -3.69
C THR A 209 9.07 5.06 -5.22
N ASN A 210 7.96 5.17 -5.95
CA ASN A 210 7.91 5.25 -7.41
C ASN A 210 7.63 6.67 -7.95
N TRP A 211 7.55 7.68 -7.09
CA TRP A 211 7.46 9.07 -7.52
C TRP A 211 8.76 9.53 -8.17
N TYR A 212 8.66 10.35 -9.21
CA TYR A 212 9.82 10.86 -9.93
C TYR A 212 10.50 11.94 -9.08
N ALA A 213 11.72 11.68 -8.63
CA ALA A 213 12.52 12.66 -7.91
C ALA A 213 13.28 13.59 -8.87
N CYS A 214 13.38 14.87 -8.53
CA CYS A 214 14.05 15.88 -9.36
C CYS A 214 14.66 17.02 -8.51
N GLY A 215 15.69 17.67 -9.05
CA GLY A 215 16.33 18.82 -8.41
C GLY A 215 17.06 18.53 -7.09
N GLY A 216 17.15 17.26 -6.68
CA GLY A 216 17.96 16.83 -5.54
C GLY A 216 19.45 16.81 -5.90
N THR A 217 20.30 17.21 -4.95
CA THR A 217 21.74 16.89 -5.00
C THR A 217 22.05 15.96 -3.84
N ASP A 218 22.98 15.00 -4.02
CA ASP A 218 23.39 14.05 -2.98
C ASP A 218 24.22 14.71 -1.84
N ASN A 219 24.14 16.03 -1.69
CA ASN A 219 24.93 16.78 -0.73
C ASN A 219 24.27 16.76 0.65
N ASN A 220 24.97 16.18 1.63
CA ASN A 220 24.57 16.18 3.05
C ASN A 220 24.34 17.57 3.67
N ALA A 221 24.77 18.66 3.00
CA ALA A 221 24.50 20.04 3.43
C ALA A 221 23.03 20.45 3.27
N ASP A 222 22.26 19.68 2.50
CA ASP A 222 20.84 19.90 2.23
C ASP A 222 19.90 19.08 3.11
N LEU A 223 20.44 18.44 4.15
CA LEU A 223 19.67 17.76 5.19
C LEU A 223 18.94 18.81 6.02
N VAL A 224 17.79 19.28 5.52
CA VAL A 224 16.87 20.10 6.30
C VAL A 224 16.45 19.26 7.50
N SER A 225 16.59 19.80 8.72
CA SER A 225 16.04 19.13 9.90
C SER A 225 14.55 18.84 9.63
N PRO A 226 14.04 17.64 9.96
CA PRO A 226 12.64 17.34 9.71
C PRO A 226 11.78 18.32 10.51
N THR A 227 11.03 19.17 9.82
CA THR A 227 10.12 20.14 10.45
C THR A 227 8.88 20.29 9.59
N ASN A 228 7.71 20.35 10.23
CA ASN A 228 6.47 20.81 9.58
C ASN A 228 6.42 22.36 9.50
N ALA A 229 7.55 23.04 9.77
CA ALA A 229 7.58 24.49 9.89
C ALA A 229 7.61 25.14 8.51
N THR A 230 6.52 25.82 8.16
CA THR A 230 6.40 26.59 6.93
C THR A 230 7.10 27.95 7.05
N ALA A 231 8.43 28.00 7.14
CA ALA A 231 9.16 29.26 7.11
C ALA A 231 9.15 29.90 5.70
N THR A 232 9.20 31.23 5.65
CA THR A 232 9.18 32.08 4.45
C THR A 232 10.59 32.45 3.98
N VAL A 233 11.11 31.89 2.87
CA VAL A 233 12.16 32.51 2.03
C VAL A 233 12.10 32.02 0.55
N VAL A 234 12.43 33.00 -0.32
CA VAL A 234 12.73 33.13 -1.77
C VAL A 234 13.20 31.91 -2.57
N TYR A 235 12.65 31.80 -3.79
CA TYR A 235 13.01 30.95 -4.95
C TYR A 235 14.32 30.15 -4.83
N ASN A 236 14.19 28.81 -4.78
CA ASN A 236 15.31 27.88 -4.86
C ASN A 236 15.49 27.39 -6.30
N LYS A 237 16.69 27.59 -6.87
CA LYS A 237 17.03 27.18 -8.25
C LYS A 237 16.85 25.67 -8.50
N GLY A 238 16.94 24.83 -7.47
CA GLY A 238 16.76 23.37 -7.60
C GLY A 238 15.41 22.96 -8.22
N ILE A 239 14.37 23.81 -8.10
CA ILE A 239 13.07 23.56 -8.73
C ILE A 239 13.13 23.61 -10.27
N GLU A 240 14.08 24.33 -10.86
CA GLU A 240 14.16 24.51 -12.32
C GLU A 240 14.28 23.17 -13.03
N ASP A 241 15.03 22.22 -12.46
CA ASP A 241 15.20 20.87 -13.00
C ASP A 241 13.86 20.13 -13.09
N CYS A 242 13.00 20.28 -12.07
CA CYS A 242 11.67 19.69 -12.02
C CYS A 242 10.69 20.32 -13.03
N LEU A 243 10.91 21.59 -13.38
CA LEU A 243 10.02 22.34 -14.27
C LEU A 243 10.32 22.13 -15.76
N THR A 244 11.47 21.53 -16.10
CA THR A 244 11.87 21.34 -17.50
C THR A 244 10.98 20.35 -18.26
N ASP A 245 10.79 20.61 -19.57
CA ASP A 245 10.11 19.67 -20.47
C ASP A 245 10.82 18.32 -20.55
N THR A 246 12.14 18.31 -20.41
CA THR A 246 12.96 17.11 -20.36
C THR A 246 12.61 16.23 -19.17
N THR A 247 12.53 16.79 -17.96
CA THR A 247 12.11 16.04 -16.76
C THR A 247 10.68 15.52 -16.89
N ARG A 248 9.76 16.35 -17.40
CA ARG A 248 8.37 15.91 -17.68
C ARG A 248 8.32 14.74 -18.67
N MET A 249 9.14 14.80 -19.73
CA MET A 249 9.26 13.71 -20.71
C MET A 249 9.82 12.43 -20.07
N PHE A 250 10.87 12.54 -19.25
CA PHE A 250 11.43 11.38 -18.55
C PHE A 250 10.46 10.76 -17.56
N ALA A 251 9.80 11.55 -16.72
CA ALA A 251 8.79 11.04 -15.79
C ALA A 251 7.66 10.32 -16.52
N LYS A 252 7.15 10.91 -17.61
CA LYS A 252 6.12 10.29 -18.45
C LYS A 252 6.59 8.98 -19.10
N THR A 253 7.83 8.93 -19.58
CA THR A 253 8.41 7.74 -20.24
C THR A 253 8.65 6.60 -19.25
N ASN A 254 8.97 6.94 -18.00
CA ASN A 254 9.14 5.96 -16.92
C ASN A 254 7.83 5.59 -16.22
N VAL A 255 6.71 6.18 -16.63
CA VAL A 255 5.38 6.00 -16.02
C VAL A 255 5.42 6.32 -14.52
N GLN A 256 6.08 7.41 -14.17
CA GLN A 256 6.24 7.90 -12.80
C GLN A 256 5.55 9.24 -12.63
N THR A 257 5.00 9.46 -11.44
CA THR A 257 4.35 10.73 -11.11
C THR A 257 5.37 11.78 -10.74
N LEU A 258 5.30 12.92 -11.43
CA LEU A 258 6.13 14.08 -11.17
C LEU A 258 5.38 15.15 -10.36
N ASP A 259 4.18 15.52 -10.81
CA ASP A 259 3.38 16.58 -10.18
C ASP A 259 2.47 15.99 -9.09
N LEU A 260 2.69 16.41 -7.84
CA LEU A 260 1.91 16.00 -6.67
C LEU A 260 1.06 17.16 -6.12
N LYS A 261 -0.05 16.84 -5.47
CA LYS A 261 -0.91 17.80 -4.75
C LYS A 261 -1.03 17.43 -3.28
N CYS A 262 -1.03 18.42 -2.40
CA CYS A 262 -1.25 18.17 -0.98
C CYS A 262 -2.72 17.83 -0.70
N SER A 263 -2.97 16.81 0.12
CA SER A 263 -4.30 16.49 0.67
C SER A 263 -4.41 16.66 2.18
N ASP A 264 -3.30 16.84 2.89
CA ASP A 264 -3.29 17.03 4.33
C ASP A 264 -2.76 18.43 4.71
N ALA A 265 -3.69 19.30 5.12
CA ALA A 265 -3.39 20.68 5.53
C ALA A 265 -2.51 20.77 6.79
N THR A 266 -2.33 19.68 7.54
CA THR A 266 -1.44 19.62 8.70
C THR A 266 0.03 19.43 8.31
N GLN A 267 0.29 18.93 7.10
CA GLN A 267 1.63 18.64 6.60
C GLN A 267 2.09 19.63 5.52
N CYS A 268 1.16 20.12 4.70
CA CYS A 268 1.47 20.96 3.54
C CYS A 268 0.32 21.91 3.18
N LYS A 269 0.58 22.85 2.27
CA LYS A 269 -0.43 23.81 1.78
C LYS A 269 -1.36 23.13 0.77
N VAL A 270 -2.62 22.95 1.15
CA VAL A 270 -3.68 22.46 0.25
C VAL A 270 -4.17 23.62 -0.63
N SER A 271 -3.74 23.64 -1.88
CA SER A 271 -4.10 24.66 -2.87
C SER A 271 -3.93 24.13 -4.29
N ASP A 272 -4.85 24.49 -5.20
CA ASP A 272 -4.75 24.13 -6.62
C ASP A 272 -3.57 24.83 -7.32
N ASP A 273 -3.20 26.02 -6.84
CA ASP A 273 -2.09 26.83 -7.34
C ASP A 273 -0.70 26.26 -6.97
N VAL A 274 -0.64 25.28 -6.06
CA VAL A 274 0.60 24.73 -5.52
C VAL A 274 0.82 23.31 -6.00
N THR A 275 1.99 23.03 -6.55
CA THR A 275 2.42 21.69 -6.96
C THR A 275 3.64 21.28 -6.16
N TYR A 276 3.66 20.02 -5.76
CA TYR A 276 4.76 19.41 -5.03
C TYR A 276 5.57 18.48 -5.94
N TYR A 277 6.88 18.44 -5.73
CA TYR A 277 7.79 17.55 -6.43
C TYR A 277 8.66 16.81 -5.42
N VAL A 278 8.89 15.52 -5.62
CA VAL A 278 9.84 14.79 -4.77
C VAL A 278 11.24 15.29 -5.07
N ARG A 279 11.96 15.68 -4.01
CA ARG A 279 13.35 16.10 -4.10
C ARG A 279 14.28 14.90 -3.88
N ASN A 280 14.11 14.23 -2.75
CA ASN A 280 14.80 13.00 -2.40
C ASN A 280 14.04 12.26 -1.28
N THR A 281 14.44 11.02 -1.06
CA THR A 281 13.96 10.17 0.03
C THR A 281 15.14 9.54 0.74
N THR A 282 15.05 9.39 2.06
CA THR A 282 16.05 8.69 2.86
C THR A 282 15.36 7.72 3.79
N ASP A 283 15.88 6.50 3.89
CA ASP A 283 15.41 5.53 4.88
C ASP A 283 15.74 6.04 6.29
N TRP A 284 14.72 6.09 7.14
CA TRP A 284 14.83 6.53 8.53
C TRP A 284 14.87 5.35 9.51
N GLY A 285 14.58 4.14 9.05
CA GLY A 285 14.42 2.93 9.85
C GLY A 285 12.96 2.61 10.19
N ASP A 286 12.70 1.34 10.51
CA ASP A 286 11.36 0.80 10.83
C ASP A 286 10.29 1.20 9.81
N ARG A 287 10.65 1.09 8.52
CA ARG A 287 9.81 1.41 7.34
C ARG A 287 9.44 2.88 7.17
N MET A 288 9.95 3.76 8.04
CA MET A 288 9.72 5.19 7.91
C MET A 288 10.65 5.77 6.84
N THR A 289 10.08 6.60 5.97
CA THR A 289 10.82 7.34 4.95
C THR A 289 10.82 8.81 5.32
N LEU A 290 12.01 9.41 5.36
CA LEU A 290 12.17 10.86 5.34
C LEU A 290 12.06 11.33 3.88
N MET A 291 10.99 12.04 3.55
CA MET A 291 10.77 12.58 2.22
C MET A 291 10.91 14.10 2.24
N CYS A 292 11.78 14.62 1.37
CA CYS A 292 11.87 16.04 1.11
C CYS A 292 11.21 16.37 -0.23
N VAL A 293 10.51 17.50 -0.25
CA VAL A 293 9.72 17.94 -1.40
C VAL A 293 10.02 19.38 -1.72
N TRP A 294 9.88 19.71 -3.00
CA TRP A 294 9.71 21.08 -3.44
C TRP A 294 8.24 21.47 -3.35
N GLU A 295 7.94 22.65 -2.83
CA GLU A 295 6.65 23.31 -2.93
C GLU A 295 6.77 24.47 -3.92
N HIS A 296 6.06 24.38 -5.04
CA HIS A 296 6.07 25.40 -6.08
C HIS A 296 4.68 26.01 -6.25
N ASP A 297 4.58 27.32 -6.03
CA ASP A 297 3.36 28.10 -6.23
C ASP A 297 3.43 28.81 -7.59
N ALA A 298 2.66 28.31 -8.56
CA ALA A 298 2.70 28.81 -9.93
C ALA A 298 2.13 30.23 -10.07
N LYS A 299 1.32 30.68 -9.11
CA LYS A 299 0.66 31.99 -9.15
C LYS A 299 1.62 33.10 -8.72
N THR A 300 2.44 32.83 -7.72
CA THR A 300 3.45 33.78 -7.23
C THR A 300 4.82 33.58 -7.87
N GLY A 301 5.05 32.41 -8.51
CA GLY A 301 6.36 32.00 -9.01
C GLY A 301 7.35 31.66 -7.89
N SER A 302 6.87 31.44 -6.66
CA SER A 302 7.73 31.09 -5.53
C SER A 302 7.93 29.58 -5.41
N ALA A 303 9.15 29.17 -5.09
CA ALA A 303 9.48 27.79 -4.78
C ALA A 303 10.29 27.70 -3.49
N ARG A 304 10.05 26.66 -2.69
CA ARG A 304 10.85 26.30 -1.50
C ARG A 304 10.97 24.78 -1.38
N ASP A 305 11.94 24.30 -0.61
CA ASP A 305 11.97 22.91 -0.15
C ASP A 305 11.77 22.78 1.36
N PHE A 306 11.29 21.61 1.76
CA PHE A 306 11.25 21.17 3.15
C PHE A 306 11.18 19.64 3.19
N CYS A 307 11.45 19.07 4.37
CA CYS A 307 11.30 17.65 4.62
C CYS A 307 10.15 17.40 5.59
N LEU A 308 9.29 16.44 5.25
CA LEU A 308 8.26 15.95 6.16
C LEU A 308 8.91 15.30 7.38
N ILE A 309 8.15 15.19 8.47
CA ILE A 309 8.50 14.22 9.53
C ILE A 309 8.55 12.82 8.88
N PRO A 310 9.48 11.92 9.29
CA PRO A 310 9.53 10.56 8.76
C PRO A 310 8.16 9.87 8.84
N MET A 311 7.74 9.22 7.76
CA MET A 311 6.40 8.64 7.64
C MET A 311 6.45 7.29 6.96
N LEU A 312 5.50 6.42 7.31
CA LEU A 312 5.22 5.23 6.53
C LEU A 312 4.78 5.64 5.13
N GLU A 313 5.07 4.78 4.18
CA GLU A 313 4.70 4.98 2.79
C GLU A 313 3.20 5.26 2.61
N GLN A 314 2.35 4.54 3.35
CA GLN A 314 0.90 4.75 3.34
C GLN A 314 0.51 6.17 3.79
N ASN A 315 1.24 6.74 4.74
CA ASN A 315 1.01 8.10 5.26
C ASN A 315 1.52 9.17 4.28
N LEU A 316 2.64 8.92 3.61
CA LEU A 316 3.11 9.77 2.51
C LEU A 316 2.09 9.78 1.37
N ALA A 317 1.59 8.60 0.99
CA ALA A 317 0.56 8.47 -0.03
C ALA A 317 -0.75 9.14 0.39
N ALA A 318 -1.12 9.15 1.68
CA ALA A 318 -2.26 9.91 2.19
C ALA A 318 -2.04 11.44 2.22
N THR A 319 -0.79 11.87 2.39
CA THR A 319 -0.39 13.29 2.44
C THR A 319 -0.41 13.93 1.05
N PHE A 320 0.11 13.22 0.05
CA PHE A 320 0.16 13.71 -1.33
C PHE A 320 -0.73 12.89 -2.27
N LYS A 321 -1.61 13.58 -2.97
CA LYS A 321 -2.43 13.04 -4.04
C LYS A 321 -1.74 13.16 -5.39
N TYR A 322 -1.87 12.08 -6.14
CA TYR A 322 -1.74 12.09 -7.57
C TYR A 322 -3.06 12.49 -8.24
N ASN A 323 -2.98 13.32 -9.28
CA ASN A 323 -4.15 13.83 -10.02
C ASN A 323 -4.36 13.18 -11.40
N GLY A 324 -3.69 12.07 -11.73
CA GLY A 324 -3.87 11.44 -13.05
C GLY A 324 -4.77 10.21 -13.06
N PRO A 325 -5.16 9.73 -14.26
CA PRO A 325 -6.15 8.69 -14.42
C PRO A 325 -5.47 7.31 -14.47
N PHE A 326 -5.50 6.53 -13.39
CA PHE A 326 -5.14 5.11 -13.50
C PHE A 326 -6.02 4.21 -12.64
N LYS A 327 -6.51 3.16 -13.31
CA LYS A 327 -7.02 1.91 -12.75
C LYS A 327 -6.09 0.83 -13.29
N CYS A 328 -5.80 -0.20 -12.51
CA CYS A 328 -5.12 -1.38 -13.04
C CYS A 328 -5.89 -1.86 -14.27
N LYS A 329 -5.23 -2.01 -15.42
CA LYS A 329 -5.86 -2.56 -16.64
C LYS A 329 -6.04 -4.07 -16.56
N ILE A 330 -5.91 -4.65 -15.37
CA ILE A 330 -6.44 -5.96 -15.09
C ILE A 330 -7.95 -5.77 -14.90
N GLU A 331 -8.63 -5.56 -16.03
CA GLU A 331 -10.02 -5.95 -16.10
C GLU A 331 -10.07 -7.36 -15.54
N SER A 332 -10.85 -7.50 -14.47
CA SER A 332 -11.31 -8.79 -14.03
C SER A 332 -12.07 -9.41 -15.19
N SER A 333 -11.36 -10.09 -16.08
CA SER A 333 -11.93 -10.98 -17.08
C SER A 333 -12.52 -12.14 -16.28
N TYR A 334 -13.77 -11.94 -15.86
CA TYR A 334 -14.69 -13.01 -15.50
C TYR A 334 -15.51 -13.34 -16.73
#